data_AF-A0A0E4C755-F1
#
_entry.id   AF-A0A0E4C755-F1
#
_cell.length_a   1.000
_cell.length_b   1.000
_cell.length_c   1.000
_cell.angle_alpha   90.00
_cell.angle_beta   90.00
_cell.angle_gamma   90.00
#
_symmetry.space_group_name_H-M   'P 1'
#
loop_
_entity.id
_entity.type
_entity.pdbx_description
1 polymer ?
#
loop_
_entity_poly.entity_id
_entity_poly.type
_entity_poly.pdbx_seq_one_letter_code
_entity_poly.pdbx_strand_id
1 'polypeptide(L)'
;MRRRQPELLGENLAPGAHNIGYDPGTPENHPALRKPISRKGYGPLVANSVRFNFEEVSNSPGVGDYELVRKQSKPKQMAKPFGSGTDERTKDRSLAYPGVGTYLFKTRKDIRNHSFGGTIKIMPAARTLCKTENFDRCLRCDERPEVDYWKNLRTERSLCRRCMVQELEDARSCSKHKSEQKKRLDALNEYKRVRHCAYYHRHDKTSAAIQFISNKQLKRKFRLENYLSMFE
;
A
#
# COMPACT_ATOMS: atom_id res chain seq x y z
N MET A 1 -40.78 -7.35 26.31
CA MET A 1 -39.81 -7.50 27.42
C MET A 1 -38.59 -6.64 27.15
N ARG A 2 -38.46 -5.49 27.82
CA ARG A 2 -37.26 -4.62 27.72
C ARG A 2 -36.30 -5.03 28.84
N ARG A 3 -35.07 -5.40 28.50
CA ARG A 3 -34.02 -5.69 29.48
C ARG A 3 -33.65 -4.39 30.20
N ARG A 4 -33.85 -4.34 31.52
CA ARG A 4 -33.31 -3.29 32.38
C ARG A 4 -31.81 -3.54 32.55
N GLN A 5 -30.98 -2.53 32.32
CA GLN A 5 -29.57 -2.55 32.71
C GLN A 5 -29.46 -2.39 34.23
N PRO A 6 -28.46 -3.00 34.88
CA PRO A 6 -28.22 -2.80 36.30
C PRO A 6 -27.75 -1.37 36.54
N GLU A 7 -28.36 -0.70 37.52
CA GLU A 7 -27.95 0.61 38.00
C GLU A 7 -26.56 0.50 38.63
N LEU A 8 -25.54 1.00 37.92
CA LEU A 8 -24.24 1.30 38.52
C LEU A 8 -24.41 2.59 39.33
N LEU A 9 -24.72 2.39 40.60
CA LEU A 9 -24.64 3.41 41.64
C LEU A 9 -23.23 4.03 41.65
N GLY A 10 -23.16 5.32 41.34
CA GLY A 10 -22.32 6.24 42.13
C GLY A 10 -20.89 6.55 41.67
N GLU A 11 -20.53 6.44 40.39
CA GLU A 11 -19.21 6.91 39.94
C GLU A 11 -19.31 7.98 38.85
N ASN A 12 -18.75 9.16 39.15
CA ASN A 12 -18.77 10.35 38.31
C ASN A 12 -18.06 10.11 36.96
N LEU A 13 -18.84 9.87 35.90
CA LEU A 13 -18.35 9.67 34.53
C LEU A 13 -18.10 11.00 33.79
N ALA A 14 -17.35 11.93 34.40
CA ALA A 14 -16.84 13.10 33.69
C ALA A 14 -15.42 12.83 33.15
N PRO A 15 -15.09 13.20 31.90
CA PRO A 15 -13.74 13.05 31.38
C PRO A 15 -12.77 13.91 32.20
N GLY A 16 -11.82 13.26 32.89
CA GLY A 16 -10.80 13.92 33.73
C GLY A 16 -10.93 13.69 35.24
N ALA A 17 -11.97 13.00 35.71
CA ALA A 17 -12.11 12.64 37.13
C ALA A 17 -11.81 11.15 37.34
N HIS A 18 -10.55 10.81 37.57
CA HIS A 18 -10.19 9.50 38.13
C HIS A 18 -10.03 9.66 39.64
N ASN A 19 -10.90 9.02 40.42
CA ASN A 19 -10.68 8.84 41.86
C ASN A 19 -9.56 7.83 42.07
N ILE A 20 -8.31 8.23 41.83
CA ILE A 20 -7.14 7.47 42.28
C ILE A 20 -6.91 7.86 43.75
N GLY A 21 -7.84 7.49 44.62
CA GLY A 21 -7.66 7.53 46.05
C GLY A 21 -6.74 6.40 46.45
N TYR A 22 -5.43 6.66 46.46
CA TYR A 22 -4.46 5.74 47.07
C TYR A 22 -4.44 6.04 48.56
N ASP A 23 -4.82 5.05 49.37
CA ASP A 23 -4.76 5.14 50.83
C ASP A 23 -3.33 4.80 51.29
N PRO A 24 -2.52 5.78 51.76
CA PRO A 24 -1.12 5.56 52.10
C PRO A 24 -0.93 4.65 53.32
N GLY A 25 -2.00 4.33 54.07
CA GLY A 25 -1.96 3.48 55.26
C GLY A 25 -1.84 1.98 54.98
N THR A 26 -2.17 1.49 53.77
CA THR A 26 -2.14 0.05 53.45
C THR A 26 -1.50 -0.24 52.08
N PRO A 27 -0.17 -0.06 51.95
CA PRO A 27 0.54 -0.27 50.68
C PRO A 27 0.53 -1.72 50.19
N GLU A 28 0.34 -2.70 51.08
CA GLU A 28 0.39 -4.14 50.78
C GLU A 28 -0.75 -4.64 49.90
N ASN A 29 -1.87 -3.92 49.88
CA ASN A 29 -3.03 -4.28 49.05
C ASN A 29 -2.91 -3.82 47.60
N HIS A 30 -1.79 -3.22 47.20
CA HIS A 30 -1.62 -2.71 45.85
C HIS A 30 -1.60 -3.85 44.80
N PRO A 31 -2.41 -3.78 43.74
CA PRO A 31 -2.53 -4.85 42.74
C PRO A 31 -1.21 -5.15 42.00
N ALA A 32 -0.27 -4.19 41.95
CA ALA A 32 1.06 -4.44 41.38
C ALA A 32 1.98 -5.30 42.26
N LEU A 33 1.73 -5.36 43.59
CA LEU A 33 2.52 -6.17 44.52
C LEU A 33 2.04 -7.63 44.58
N ARG A 34 0.83 -7.93 44.09
CA ARG A 34 0.28 -9.29 44.01
C ARG A 34 0.84 -10.13 42.85
N LYS A 35 1.81 -9.61 42.08
CA LYS A 35 2.41 -10.37 40.97
C LYS A 35 3.38 -11.42 41.53
N PRO A 36 3.21 -12.72 41.22
CA PRO A 36 4.15 -13.74 41.65
C PRO A 36 5.53 -13.44 41.05
N ILE A 37 6.50 -13.12 41.91
CA ILE A 37 7.87 -12.88 41.50
C ILE A 37 8.49 -14.23 41.12
N SER A 38 8.90 -14.37 39.86
CA SER A 38 9.65 -15.54 39.39
C SER A 38 10.93 -15.71 40.23
N ARG A 39 11.12 -16.89 40.86
CA ARG A 39 12.36 -17.22 41.60
C ARG A 39 13.62 -17.22 40.72
N LYS A 40 13.48 -17.11 39.39
CA LYS A 40 14.58 -17.16 38.41
C LYS A 40 15.12 -15.78 38.00
N GLY A 41 14.63 -14.69 38.62
CA GLY A 41 15.11 -13.32 38.37
C GLY A 41 14.65 -12.73 37.03
N TYR A 42 14.92 -11.43 36.85
CA TYR A 42 14.59 -10.67 35.64
C TYR A 42 15.86 -10.47 34.82
N GLY A 43 16.01 -11.26 33.75
CA GLY A 43 17.11 -11.13 32.79
C GLY A 43 16.61 -11.22 31.36
N PRO A 44 17.28 -10.55 30.40
CA PRO A 44 16.87 -10.52 28.99
C PRO A 44 16.82 -11.92 28.33
N LEU A 45 17.45 -12.93 28.95
CA LEU A 45 17.54 -14.30 28.47
C LEU A 45 16.54 -15.28 29.13
N VAL A 46 15.74 -14.82 30.10
CA VAL A 46 14.87 -15.71 30.91
C VAL A 46 13.38 -15.61 30.51
N ALA A 47 12.99 -14.57 29.77
CA ALA A 47 11.60 -14.39 29.34
C ALA A 47 11.33 -15.15 28.02
N ASN A 48 10.82 -16.39 28.14
CA ASN A 48 10.36 -17.19 27.00
C ASN A 48 8.91 -16.88 26.54
N SER A 49 8.25 -15.87 27.12
CA SER A 49 6.92 -15.45 26.68
C SER A 49 7.01 -14.46 25.51
N VAL A 50 6.15 -14.66 24.50
CA VAL A 50 6.03 -13.78 23.34
C VAL A 50 5.68 -12.37 23.83
N ARG A 51 6.56 -11.39 23.60
CA ARG A 51 6.41 -10.02 24.11
C ARG A 51 5.39 -9.17 23.35
N PHE A 52 4.87 -9.67 22.23
CA PHE A 52 3.91 -8.96 21.38
C PHE A 52 2.76 -9.87 20.99
N ASN A 53 1.56 -9.60 21.52
CA ASN A 53 0.33 -10.13 20.96
C ASN A 53 -0.03 -9.26 19.75
N PHE A 54 0.22 -9.76 18.54
CA PHE A 54 -0.32 -9.17 17.32
C PHE A 54 -1.78 -9.62 17.15
N GLU A 55 -2.66 -9.23 18.07
CA GLU A 55 -4.10 -9.40 17.94
C GLU A 55 -4.77 -8.04 17.82
N GLU A 56 -4.83 -7.56 16.58
CA GLU A 56 -6.03 -7.04 15.92
C GLU A 56 -5.60 -6.57 14.53
N VAL A 57 -5.37 -7.52 13.62
CA VAL A 57 -5.46 -7.23 12.19
C VAL A 57 -6.95 -6.98 11.95
N SER A 58 -7.33 -5.72 11.82
CA SER A 58 -8.69 -5.31 11.47
C SER A 58 -9.16 -6.12 10.25
N ASN A 59 -10.18 -6.95 10.43
CA ASN A 59 -10.81 -7.75 9.37
C ASN A 59 -11.63 -6.89 8.39
N SER A 60 -11.51 -5.57 8.44
CA SER A 60 -12.14 -4.65 7.49
C SER A 60 -11.21 -4.44 6.30
N PRO A 61 -11.61 -4.85 5.09
CA PRO A 61 -10.83 -4.58 3.89
C PRO A 61 -10.73 -3.06 3.66
N GLY A 62 -9.58 -2.64 3.14
CA GLY A 62 -9.25 -1.24 2.94
C GLY A 62 -10.03 -0.63 1.77
N VAL A 63 -10.07 0.69 1.74
CA VAL A 63 -10.72 1.46 0.65
C VAL A 63 -10.03 1.10 -0.69
N GLY A 64 -10.76 0.41 -1.57
CA GLY A 64 -10.27 -0.08 -2.88
C GLY A 64 -10.36 -1.60 -3.09
N ASP A 65 -10.69 -2.37 -2.06
CA ASP A 65 -10.71 -3.84 -2.08
C ASP A 65 -11.96 -4.47 -2.73
N TYR A 66 -12.88 -3.66 -3.27
CA TYR A 66 -14.09 -4.16 -3.92
C TYR A 66 -14.17 -3.71 -5.38
N GLU A 67 -13.90 -4.63 -6.31
CA GLU A 67 -14.34 -4.52 -7.71
C GLU A 67 -15.29 -5.69 -8.02
N LEU A 68 -16.51 -5.38 -8.45
CA LEU A 68 -17.45 -6.35 -9.01
C LEU A 68 -17.07 -6.59 -10.48
N VAL A 69 -16.32 -7.65 -10.77
CA VAL A 69 -15.93 -7.96 -12.16
C VAL A 69 -16.86 -8.98 -12.80
N ARG A 70 -17.26 -8.66 -14.04
CA ARG A 70 -18.03 -9.50 -14.97
C ARG A 70 -17.23 -10.74 -15.41
N LYS A 71 -17.93 -11.89 -15.36
CA LYS A 71 -17.68 -13.21 -15.99
C LYS A 71 -16.25 -13.58 -16.38
N GLN A 72 -15.63 -14.45 -15.57
CA GLN A 72 -14.43 -15.21 -15.94
C GLN A 72 -14.79 -16.59 -16.52
N SER A 73 -13.94 -17.08 -17.43
CA SER A 73 -14.05 -18.37 -18.13
C SER A 73 -13.94 -19.58 -17.20
N LYS A 74 -14.63 -20.68 -17.54
CA LYS A 74 -14.72 -21.90 -16.72
C LYS A 74 -13.35 -22.57 -16.52
N PRO A 75 -12.95 -22.91 -15.28
CA PRO A 75 -11.73 -23.66 -15.02
C PRO A 75 -11.86 -25.11 -15.52
N LYS A 76 -10.76 -25.69 -16.04
CA LYS A 76 -10.70 -27.11 -16.41
C LYS A 76 -10.79 -27.98 -15.16
N GLN A 77 -11.66 -28.99 -15.18
CA GLN A 77 -11.83 -29.94 -14.09
C GLN A 77 -10.62 -30.88 -14.05
N MET A 78 -9.90 -30.88 -12.92
CA MET A 78 -8.94 -31.93 -12.58
C MET A 78 -9.65 -33.02 -11.78
N ALA A 79 -9.29 -34.28 -12.00
CA ALA A 79 -9.82 -35.41 -11.24
C ALA A 79 -9.36 -35.31 -9.77
N LYS A 80 -10.33 -35.38 -8.85
CA LYS A 80 -10.09 -35.28 -7.40
C LYS A 80 -9.47 -36.60 -6.89
N PRO A 81 -8.37 -36.58 -6.10
CA PRO A 81 -7.89 -37.80 -5.48
C PRO A 81 -8.75 -38.11 -4.24
N PHE A 82 -9.10 -39.37 -4.06
CA PHE A 82 -9.74 -39.93 -2.85
C PHE A 82 -11.20 -39.54 -2.54
N GLY A 83 -12.09 -39.53 -3.54
CA GLY A 83 -13.53 -39.78 -3.33
C GLY A 83 -14.27 -38.89 -2.32
N SER A 84 -13.69 -37.80 -1.84
CA SER A 84 -14.26 -36.90 -0.83
C SER A 84 -15.19 -35.89 -1.49
N GLY A 85 -16.24 -36.41 -2.12
CA GLY A 85 -17.36 -35.62 -2.61
C GLY A 85 -18.40 -35.49 -1.51
N THR A 86 -18.40 -34.39 -0.77
CA THR A 86 -19.71 -33.81 -0.45
C THR A 86 -20.16 -33.09 -1.72
N ASP A 87 -21.40 -33.30 -2.12
CA ASP A 87 -21.99 -32.57 -3.24
C ASP A 87 -21.69 -31.09 -3.03
N GLU A 88 -20.89 -30.54 -3.94
CA GLU A 88 -20.67 -29.12 -4.04
C GLU A 88 -22.07 -28.54 -4.17
N ARG A 89 -22.59 -28.07 -3.03
CA ARG A 89 -23.74 -27.17 -3.00
C ARG A 89 -23.48 -26.22 -4.14
N THR A 90 -24.33 -26.30 -5.16
CA THR A 90 -24.75 -25.20 -6.02
C THR A 90 -25.22 -24.10 -5.08
N LYS A 91 -24.28 -23.50 -4.35
CA LYS A 91 -24.44 -22.20 -3.75
C LYS A 91 -24.49 -21.32 -4.96
N ASP A 92 -25.72 -20.92 -5.31
CA ASP A 92 -25.98 -19.78 -6.15
C ASP A 92 -24.91 -18.74 -5.84
N ARG A 93 -23.94 -18.63 -6.75
CA ARG A 93 -22.94 -17.57 -6.72
C ARG A 93 -23.71 -16.33 -7.12
N SER A 94 -24.50 -15.81 -6.18
CA SER A 94 -25.16 -14.54 -6.36
C SER A 94 -24.07 -13.53 -6.72
N LEU A 95 -24.25 -12.81 -7.83
CA LEU A 95 -23.34 -11.73 -8.20
C LEU A 95 -23.28 -10.65 -7.10
N ALA A 96 -24.32 -10.56 -6.28
CA ALA A 96 -24.42 -9.67 -5.13
C ALA A 96 -23.52 -10.08 -3.95
N TYR A 97 -23.29 -11.38 -3.75
CA TYR A 97 -22.50 -11.92 -2.62
C TYR A 97 -21.51 -12.96 -3.15
N PRO A 98 -20.35 -12.53 -3.66
CA PRO A 98 -19.37 -13.45 -4.20
C PRO A 98 -18.76 -14.25 -3.03
N GLY A 99 -18.80 -15.59 -3.14
CA GLY A 99 -18.46 -16.50 -2.05
C GLY A 99 -16.98 -16.47 -1.63
N VAL A 100 -16.65 -17.08 -0.50
CA VAL A 100 -15.25 -17.18 -0.03
C VAL A 100 -14.34 -17.75 -1.14
N GLY A 101 -13.27 -17.03 -1.50
CA GLY A 101 -12.34 -17.39 -2.57
C GLY A 101 -12.65 -16.84 -3.96
N THR A 102 -13.69 -16.04 -4.16
CA THR A 102 -13.95 -15.34 -5.44
C THR A 102 -13.15 -14.04 -5.60
N TYR A 103 -12.54 -13.53 -4.52
CA TYR A 103 -11.72 -12.33 -4.54
C TYR A 103 -10.31 -12.69 -5.03
N LEU A 104 -9.89 -12.10 -6.14
CA LEU A 104 -8.51 -12.19 -6.61
C LEU A 104 -7.70 -11.06 -5.96
N PHE A 105 -6.69 -11.42 -5.17
CA PHE A 105 -5.74 -10.44 -4.64
C PHE A 105 -4.90 -9.87 -5.78
N LYS A 106 -5.00 -8.56 -6.05
CA LYS A 106 -4.03 -7.89 -6.92
C LYS A 106 -2.66 -7.99 -6.26
N THR A 107 -1.68 -8.54 -6.98
CA THR A 107 -0.29 -8.60 -6.51
C THR A 107 0.24 -7.19 -6.32
N ARG A 108 0.63 -6.85 -5.09
CA ARG A 108 1.22 -5.54 -4.79
C ARG A 108 2.57 -5.42 -5.46
N LYS A 109 2.84 -4.27 -6.08
CA LYS A 109 4.15 -3.98 -6.63
C LYS A 109 5.16 -3.82 -5.50
N ASP A 110 6.28 -4.54 -5.57
CA ASP A 110 7.38 -4.32 -4.63
C ASP A 110 8.13 -3.02 -4.99
N ILE A 111 8.06 -2.05 -4.09
CA ILE A 111 8.74 -0.76 -4.20
C ILE A 111 10.08 -0.76 -3.46
N ARG A 112 10.45 -1.85 -2.78
CA ARG A 112 11.66 -1.95 -1.97
C ARG A 112 12.77 -2.60 -2.78
N ASN A 113 13.86 -1.88 -2.94
CA ASN A 113 15.11 -2.46 -3.41
C ASN A 113 15.97 -2.82 -2.20
N HIS A 114 16.24 -4.11 -2.02
CA HIS A 114 17.02 -4.62 -0.90
C HIS A 114 18.02 -5.66 -1.38
N SER A 115 19.19 -5.68 -0.77
CA SER A 115 20.21 -6.73 -0.91
C SER A 115 20.31 -7.48 0.42
N PHE A 116 20.74 -8.74 0.40
CA PHE A 116 20.91 -9.52 1.62
C PHE A 116 21.90 -8.82 2.58
N GLY A 117 21.46 -8.51 3.80
CA GLY A 117 22.24 -7.76 4.79
C GLY A 117 22.42 -6.26 4.51
N GLY A 118 21.80 -5.72 3.45
CA GLY A 118 21.92 -4.32 3.04
C GLY A 118 20.79 -3.41 3.52
N THR A 119 20.96 -2.11 3.29
CA THR A 119 19.91 -1.11 3.58
C THR A 119 18.78 -1.20 2.55
N ILE A 120 17.54 -1.16 3.03
CA ILE A 120 16.35 -1.16 2.17
C ILE A 120 16.16 0.24 1.58
N LYS A 121 16.21 0.36 0.25
CA LYS A 121 15.95 1.60 -0.48
C LYS A 121 14.54 1.56 -1.07
N ILE A 122 13.73 2.57 -0.78
CA ILE A 122 12.40 2.70 -1.38
C ILE A 122 12.56 3.37 -2.75
N MET A 123 12.12 2.68 -3.79
CA MET A 123 12.07 3.21 -5.14
C MET A 123 10.88 4.18 -5.26
N PRO A 124 11.10 5.45 -5.62
CA PRO A 124 10.02 6.41 -5.74
C PRO A 124 9.10 6.06 -6.91
N ALA A 125 7.79 6.28 -6.73
CA ALA A 125 6.76 6.03 -7.74
C ALA A 125 7.01 6.82 -9.05
N ALA A 126 7.45 8.07 -8.91
CA ALA A 126 7.90 8.92 -10.01
C ALA A 126 9.27 9.51 -9.67
N ARG A 127 10.19 9.52 -10.63
CA ARG A 127 11.49 10.19 -10.47
C ARG A 127 11.33 11.69 -10.68
N THR A 128 12.00 12.49 -9.87
CA THR A 128 11.99 13.94 -10.03
C THR A 128 13.21 14.39 -10.84
N LEU A 129 13.00 15.12 -11.92
CA LEU A 129 14.07 15.80 -12.65
C LEU A 129 14.14 17.26 -12.22
N CYS A 130 15.33 17.66 -11.78
CA CYS A 130 15.64 19.03 -11.43
C CYS A 130 16.27 19.72 -12.64
N LYS A 131 15.53 20.65 -13.25
CA LYS A 131 15.98 21.47 -14.38
C LYS A 131 15.44 22.89 -14.18
N THR A 132 16.12 23.88 -14.75
CA THR A 132 15.68 25.28 -14.67
C THR A 132 14.33 25.49 -15.34
N GLU A 133 14.16 24.90 -16.53
CA GLU A 133 12.94 24.95 -17.31
C GLU A 133 12.58 23.57 -17.88
N ASN A 134 11.28 23.33 -18.01
CA ASN A 134 10.72 22.12 -18.61
C ASN A 134 10.56 22.27 -20.11
N PHE A 135 11.51 21.74 -20.87
CA PHE A 135 11.41 21.66 -22.33
C PHE A 135 11.09 20.25 -22.84
N ASP A 136 10.80 19.30 -21.95
CA ASP A 136 10.41 17.96 -22.36
C ASP A 136 9.07 18.03 -23.11
N ARG A 137 9.01 17.43 -24.31
CA ARG A 137 7.82 17.36 -25.17
C ARG A 137 7.49 15.91 -25.48
N CYS A 138 6.20 15.60 -25.61
CA CYS A 138 5.74 14.27 -25.98
C CYS A 138 6.12 13.95 -27.43
N LEU A 139 6.75 12.79 -27.69
CA LEU A 139 7.13 12.36 -29.03
C LEU A 139 5.93 12.18 -29.99
N ARG A 140 4.73 11.92 -29.46
CA ARG A 140 3.55 11.56 -30.27
C ARG A 140 2.61 12.74 -30.52
N CYS A 141 2.44 13.62 -29.54
CA CYS A 141 1.53 14.77 -29.65
C CYS A 141 2.24 16.13 -29.60
N ASP A 142 3.56 16.17 -29.41
CA ASP A 142 4.40 17.37 -29.26
C ASP A 142 3.99 18.34 -28.14
N GLU A 143 2.95 18.01 -27.37
CA GLU A 143 2.52 18.78 -26.21
C GLU A 143 3.51 18.62 -25.05
N ARG A 144 3.63 19.68 -24.27
CA ARG A 144 4.38 19.67 -23.01
C ARG A 144 3.56 18.95 -21.94
N PRO A 145 4.11 17.91 -21.28
CA PRO A 145 3.40 17.25 -20.20
C PRO A 145 3.25 18.18 -19.00
N GLU A 146 2.02 18.35 -18.53
CA GLU A 146 1.71 19.17 -17.35
C GLU A 146 1.99 18.44 -16.03
N VAL A 147 1.80 17.12 -16.02
CA VAL A 147 1.87 16.24 -14.84
C VAL A 147 2.98 15.19 -15.05
N ASP A 148 2.89 14.07 -14.36
CA ASP A 148 3.77 12.92 -14.55
C ASP A 148 3.70 12.42 -15.99
N TYR A 149 4.88 12.18 -16.54
CA TYR A 149 5.07 11.68 -17.89
C TYR A 149 6.08 10.54 -17.89
N TRP A 150 6.22 9.87 -19.02
CA TRP A 150 7.13 8.77 -19.20
C TRP A 150 8.35 9.26 -19.95
N LYS A 151 9.54 9.00 -19.42
CA LYS A 151 10.79 9.33 -20.09
C LYS A 151 11.68 8.11 -20.17
N ASN A 152 12.17 7.80 -21.36
CA ASN A 152 13.25 6.85 -21.52
C ASN A 152 14.57 7.60 -21.29
N LEU A 153 15.25 7.27 -20.20
CA LEU A 153 16.47 7.96 -19.79
C LEU A 153 17.67 7.64 -20.70
N ARG A 154 17.60 6.61 -21.54
CA ARG A 154 18.66 6.26 -22.51
C ARG A 154 18.52 7.04 -23.81
N THR A 155 17.30 7.11 -24.33
CA THR A 155 17.01 7.78 -25.62
C THR A 155 16.56 9.23 -25.48
N GLU A 156 16.37 9.69 -24.24
CA GLU A 156 15.79 10.99 -23.85
C GLU A 156 14.37 11.29 -24.37
N ARG A 157 13.75 10.33 -25.06
CA ARG A 157 12.36 10.42 -25.55
C ARG A 157 11.38 10.48 -24.40
N SER A 158 10.37 11.35 -24.56
CA SER A 158 9.32 11.56 -23.57
C SER A 158 7.96 11.27 -24.17
N LEU A 159 7.05 10.71 -23.38
CA LEU A 159 5.67 10.40 -23.75
C LEU A 159 4.75 10.92 -22.64
N CYS A 160 3.69 11.64 -23.03
CA CYS A 160 2.66 12.03 -22.08
C CYS A 160 1.85 10.80 -21.63
N ARG A 161 1.08 10.92 -20.55
CA ARG A 161 0.27 9.82 -20.01
C ARG A 161 -0.66 9.19 -21.04
N ARG A 162 -1.35 10.02 -21.83
CA ARG A 162 -2.33 9.57 -22.82
C ARG A 162 -1.66 8.77 -23.93
N CYS A 163 -0.57 9.32 -24.47
CA CYS A 163 0.20 8.64 -25.52
C CYS A 163 0.86 7.35 -25.01
N MET A 164 1.36 7.30 -23.78
CA MET A 164 1.92 6.07 -23.22
C MET A 164 0.87 4.95 -23.14
N VAL A 165 -0.36 5.26 -22.74
CA VAL A 165 -1.46 4.27 -22.72
C VAL A 165 -1.77 3.78 -24.13
N GLN A 166 -1.86 4.69 -25.10
CA GLN A 166 -2.08 4.33 -26.50
C GLN A 166 -0.95 3.44 -27.04
N GLU A 167 0.32 3.77 -26.79
CA GLU A 167 1.46 2.93 -27.20
C GLU A 167 1.39 1.52 -26.59
N LEU A 168 0.96 1.40 -25.33
CA LEU A 168 0.77 0.10 -24.68
C LEU A 168 -0.42 -0.69 -25.27
N GLU A 169 -1.47 -0.01 -25.70
CA GLU A 169 -2.62 -0.63 -26.37
C GLU A 169 -2.26 -1.04 -27.80
N ASP A 170 -1.57 -0.19 -28.55
CA ASP A 170 -1.05 -0.44 -29.90
C ASP A 170 -0.06 -1.61 -29.87
N ALA A 171 0.83 -1.67 -28.87
CA ALA A 171 1.75 -2.78 -28.68
C ALA A 171 1.01 -4.09 -28.35
N ARG A 172 -0.14 -4.04 -27.67
CA ARG A 172 -0.93 -5.23 -27.33
C ARG A 172 -1.78 -5.74 -28.49
N SER A 173 -2.32 -4.84 -29.31
CA SER A 173 -3.30 -5.15 -30.35
C SER A 173 -2.70 -5.38 -31.74
N CYS A 174 -1.63 -4.69 -32.11
CA CYS A 174 -1.18 -4.63 -33.51
C CYS A 174 -0.15 -5.69 -33.94
N SER A 175 0.40 -6.49 -33.02
CA SER A 175 1.45 -7.45 -33.37
C SER A 175 0.89 -8.81 -33.81
N LYS A 176 1.06 -9.16 -35.09
CA LYS A 176 0.74 -10.50 -35.63
C LYS A 176 1.63 -11.60 -35.00
N HIS A 177 2.84 -11.25 -34.59
CA HIS A 177 3.81 -12.17 -33.98
C HIS A 177 4.09 -11.83 -32.51
N LYS A 178 4.01 -12.85 -31.63
CA LYS A 178 4.24 -12.72 -30.17
C LYS A 178 5.65 -12.21 -29.82
N SER A 179 6.65 -12.49 -30.65
CA SER A 179 8.03 -12.06 -30.43
C SER A 179 8.19 -10.55 -30.59
N GLU A 180 7.59 -9.96 -31.64
CA GLU A 180 7.60 -8.52 -31.87
C GLU A 180 6.78 -7.78 -30.81
N GLN A 181 5.65 -8.35 -30.40
CA GLN A 181 4.85 -7.87 -29.29
C GLN A 181 5.70 -7.67 -28.03
N LYS A 182 6.42 -8.73 -27.66
CA LYS A 182 7.26 -8.73 -26.45
C LYS A 182 8.37 -7.68 -26.57
N LYS A 183 9.06 -7.61 -27.71
CA LYS A 183 10.11 -6.59 -27.94
C LYS A 183 9.58 -5.17 -27.79
N ARG A 184 8.38 -4.87 -28.32
CA ARG A 184 7.76 -3.54 -28.18
C ARG A 184 7.40 -3.24 -26.72
N LEU A 185 6.80 -4.19 -26.02
CA LEU A 185 6.47 -4.03 -24.59
C LEU A 185 7.74 -3.86 -23.74
N ASP A 186 8.80 -4.60 -24.04
CA ASP A 186 10.09 -4.47 -23.36
C ASP A 186 10.70 -3.08 -23.58
N ALA A 187 10.62 -2.54 -24.80
CA ALA A 187 11.05 -1.16 -25.08
C ALA A 187 10.21 -0.12 -24.31
N LEU A 188 8.90 -0.33 -24.18
CA LEU A 188 8.03 0.54 -23.40
C LEU A 188 8.29 0.43 -21.88
N ASN A 189 8.72 -0.74 -21.39
CA ASN A 189 9.10 -0.96 -19.98
C ASN A 189 10.37 -0.19 -19.56
N GLU A 190 11.22 0.20 -20.52
CA GLU A 190 12.38 1.05 -20.26
C GLU A 190 11.99 2.46 -19.84
N TYR A 191 10.83 2.96 -20.29
CA TYR A 191 10.33 4.27 -19.89
C TYR A 191 10.03 4.27 -18.39
N LYS A 192 10.55 5.29 -17.70
CA LYS A 192 10.27 5.51 -16.28
C LYS A 192 9.34 6.69 -16.12
N ARG A 193 8.46 6.61 -15.12
CA ARG A 193 7.59 7.73 -14.75
C ARG A 193 8.45 8.83 -14.12
N VAL A 194 8.29 10.05 -14.61
CA VAL A 194 9.09 11.21 -14.26
C VAL A 194 8.18 12.41 -14.02
N ARG A 195 8.61 13.30 -13.13
CA ARG A 195 8.02 14.61 -12.85
C ARG A 195 9.12 15.66 -12.83
N HIS A 196 8.78 16.90 -13.18
CA HIS A 196 9.68 18.02 -12.98
C HIS A 196 9.68 18.55 -11.54
N CYS A 197 10.79 19.12 -11.09
CA CYS A 197 10.95 19.70 -9.75
C CYS A 197 10.08 20.92 -9.40
N ALA A 198 9.44 21.56 -10.38
CA ALA A 198 8.64 22.79 -10.19
C ALA A 198 7.53 22.69 -9.13
N TYR A 199 7.13 21.48 -8.73
CA TYR A 199 6.09 21.31 -7.71
C TYR A 199 6.56 21.60 -6.27
N TYR A 200 7.87 21.70 -5.99
CA TYR A 200 8.37 21.95 -4.63
C TYR A 200 9.47 23.00 -4.51
N HIS A 201 10.16 23.32 -5.62
CA HIS A 201 11.08 24.45 -5.67
C HIS A 201 11.01 25.16 -7.01
N ARG A 202 11.48 26.41 -7.03
CA ARG A 202 11.61 27.23 -8.24
C ARG A 202 13.08 27.53 -8.50
N HIS A 203 13.39 27.77 -9.76
CA HIS A 203 14.75 28.09 -10.21
C HIS A 203 14.94 29.56 -10.57
N ASP A 204 13.86 30.31 -10.81
CA ASP A 204 13.87 31.72 -11.20
C ASP A 204 14.91 32.04 -12.31
N LYS A 205 14.99 31.16 -13.33
CA LYS A 205 15.95 31.21 -14.45
C LYS A 205 17.42 31.06 -14.05
N THR A 206 17.71 30.73 -12.80
CA THR A 206 19.05 30.45 -12.28
C THR A 206 19.22 28.97 -11.94
N SER A 207 20.45 28.51 -11.74
CA SER A 207 20.72 27.14 -11.28
C SER A 207 20.33 26.92 -9.81
N ALA A 208 20.19 27.99 -9.03
CA ALA A 208 19.79 27.92 -7.64
C ALA A 208 18.33 27.46 -7.51
N ALA A 209 18.04 26.66 -6.47
CA ALA A 209 16.70 26.14 -6.21
C ALA A 209 16.14 26.73 -4.92
N ILE A 210 15.06 27.50 -5.03
CA ILE A 210 14.35 28.10 -3.90
C ILE A 210 13.18 27.19 -3.55
N GLN A 211 13.31 26.46 -2.44
CA GLN A 211 12.26 25.55 -1.96
C GLN A 211 11.13 26.34 -1.31
N PHE A 212 9.89 26.11 -1.78
CA PHE A 212 8.70 26.70 -1.18
C PHE A 212 7.86 25.66 -0.40
N ILE A 213 8.19 24.37 -0.51
CA ILE A 213 7.61 23.28 0.27
C ILE A 213 8.63 22.80 1.30
N SER A 214 8.17 22.58 2.54
CA SER A 214 9.03 22.05 3.60
C SER A 214 9.43 20.59 3.35
N ASN A 215 10.63 20.21 3.78
CA ASN A 215 11.10 18.83 3.72
C ASN A 215 10.16 17.81 4.40
N LYS A 216 9.46 18.22 5.47
CA LYS A 216 8.49 17.37 6.17
C LYS A 216 7.27 17.05 5.28
N GLN A 217 6.73 18.07 4.61
CA GLN A 217 5.62 17.90 3.67
C GLN A 217 6.05 17.07 2.45
N LEU A 218 7.25 17.33 1.92
CA LEU A 218 7.79 16.59 0.77
C LEU A 218 7.96 15.10 1.10
N LYS A 219 8.52 14.76 2.27
CA LYS A 219 8.63 13.38 2.75
C LYS A 219 7.26 12.71 2.91
N ARG A 220 6.26 13.42 3.45
CA ARG A 220 4.89 12.89 3.59
C ARG A 220 4.27 12.61 2.22
N LYS A 221 4.42 13.54 1.27
CA LYS A 221 3.94 13.38 -0.11
C LYS A 221 4.55 12.14 -0.76
N PHE A 222 5.86 11.98 -0.72
CA PHE A 222 6.53 10.80 -1.30
C PHE A 222 6.10 9.49 -0.65
N ARG A 223 5.89 9.45 0.68
CA ARG A 223 5.38 8.25 1.35
C ARG A 223 4.00 7.86 0.85
N LEU A 224 3.10 8.83 0.70
CA LEU A 224 1.74 8.59 0.20
C LEU A 224 1.76 8.16 -1.26
N GLU A 225 2.51 8.84 -2.12
CA GLU A 225 2.64 8.49 -3.54
C GLU A 225 3.22 7.07 -3.71
N ASN A 226 4.27 6.73 -2.96
CA ASN A 226 4.85 5.39 -2.99
C ASN A 226 3.88 4.32 -2.49
N TYR A 227 3.12 4.62 -1.44
CA TYR A 227 2.09 3.71 -0.92
C TYR A 227 1.01 3.44 -1.97
N LEU A 228 0.46 4.50 -2.58
CA LEU A 228 -0.57 4.37 -3.60
C LEU A 228 -0.07 3.63 -4.85
N SER A 229 1.20 3.83 -5.23
CA SER A 229 1.80 3.14 -6.38
C SER A 229 1.92 1.62 -6.23
N MET A 230 1.76 1.08 -5.01
CA MET A 230 1.73 -0.37 -4.81
C MET A 230 0.43 -1.01 -5.33
N PHE A 231 -0.60 -0.20 -5.57
CA PHE A 231 -1.95 -0.62 -5.96
C PHE A 231 -2.35 -0.22 -7.39
N GLU A 232 -1.47 0.50 -8.10
CA GLU A 232 -1.60 0.80 -9.54
C GLU A 232 -1.14 -0.37 -10.41
#